data_AF-A7VUL5-F1
#
_entry.id   AF-A7VUL5-F1
#
_cell.length_a   1.000
_cell.length_b   1.000
_cell.length_c   1.000
_cell.angle_alpha   90.00
_cell.angle_beta   90.00
_cell.angle_gamma   90.00
#
_symmetry.space_group_name_H-M   'P 1'
#
loop_
_entity.id
_entity.type
_entity.pdbx_description
1 polymer ?
#
loop_
_entity_poly.entity_id
_entity_poly.type
_entity_poly.pdbx_seq_one_letter_code
_entity_poly.pdbx_strand_id
1 'polypeptide(L)'
;MGPDEFSGFELANYEESIQSAITASLKGSGGDLMPYFSEQRNPGVKAKVLSAIPSVELRDGELMGCTTVRLKEPLNDVEMKALQEYLRGQFSDGWGEGFEQWEIYTEDGTLYVHFWNEDSFSFEAVPVQAAEPTKEPSVPKRPKMKLAGMDGNIFFILGKASQLLKRSGQPEQAKEMADRVYRSGDYGKALSIISEYVETELSVKPPARSRKERGDAR
;
A
#
# COMPACT_ATOMS: atom_id res chain seq x y z
N MET A 1 6.96 -12.67 -27.36
CA MET A 1 5.98 -12.04 -26.47
C MET A 1 6.76 -11.07 -25.61
N GLY A 2 6.42 -9.79 -25.62
CA GLY A 2 6.97 -8.83 -24.66
C GLY A 2 6.38 -9.06 -23.26
N PRO A 3 6.82 -8.30 -22.25
CA PRO A 3 6.14 -8.30 -20.95
C PRO A 3 4.69 -7.83 -21.11
N ASP A 4 3.81 -8.32 -20.24
CA ASP A 4 2.43 -7.82 -20.17
C ASP A 4 2.45 -6.41 -19.55
N GLU A 5 1.76 -5.46 -20.18
CA GLU A 5 1.66 -4.09 -19.69
C GLU A 5 0.47 -3.95 -18.74
N PHE A 6 0.73 -3.39 -17.56
CA PHE A 6 -0.27 -3.20 -16.50
C PHE A 6 -0.57 -1.71 -16.33
N SER A 7 -1.86 -1.37 -16.34
CA SER A 7 -2.34 -0.04 -15.96
C SER A 7 -2.24 0.19 -14.44
N GLY A 8 -2.35 1.44 -13.99
CA GLY A 8 -2.42 1.74 -12.56
C GLY A 8 -3.56 1.00 -11.84
N PHE A 9 -4.68 0.72 -12.53
CA PHE A 9 -5.80 -0.06 -12.00
C PHE A 9 -5.43 -1.51 -11.71
N GLU A 10 -4.59 -2.10 -12.56
CA GLU A 10 -4.10 -3.47 -12.37
C GLU A 10 -2.99 -3.51 -11.32
N LEU A 11 -2.12 -2.48 -11.31
CA LEU A 11 -1.06 -2.31 -10.33
C LEU A 11 -1.58 -2.07 -8.90
N ALA A 12 -2.83 -1.66 -8.73
CA ALA A 12 -3.49 -1.48 -7.43
C ALA A 12 -3.44 -2.73 -6.52
N ASN A 13 -3.28 -3.93 -7.08
CA ASN A 13 -3.12 -5.15 -6.28
C ASN A 13 -1.71 -5.33 -5.70
N TYR A 14 -0.73 -4.59 -6.22
CA TYR A 14 0.69 -4.68 -5.83
C TYR A 14 1.18 -3.45 -5.08
N GLU A 15 0.29 -2.58 -4.61
CA GLU A 15 0.59 -1.35 -3.86
C GLU A 15 1.66 -1.56 -2.79
N GLU A 16 1.52 -2.59 -1.95
CA GLU A 16 2.46 -2.86 -0.84
C GLU A 16 3.85 -3.28 -1.35
N SER A 17 3.90 -4.12 -2.38
CA SER A 17 5.16 -4.57 -2.99
C SER A 17 5.89 -3.38 -3.63
N ILE A 18 5.15 -2.53 -4.35
CA ILE A 18 5.67 -1.33 -5.01
C ILE A 18 6.13 -0.31 -3.96
N GLN A 19 5.33 -0.03 -2.93
CA GLN A 19 5.71 0.87 -1.84
C GLN A 19 6.97 0.39 -1.09
N SER A 20 7.07 -0.93 -0.87
CA SER A 20 8.24 -1.53 -0.24
C SER A 20 9.49 -1.39 -1.10
N ALA A 21 9.36 -1.59 -2.41
CA ALA A 21 10.44 -1.39 -3.37
C ALA A 21 10.90 0.08 -3.41
N ILE A 22 9.97 1.04 -3.46
CA ILE A 22 10.31 2.48 -3.41
C ILE A 22 11.10 2.78 -2.13
N THR A 23 10.61 2.31 -0.98
CA THR A 23 11.26 2.53 0.32
C THR A 23 12.67 1.94 0.34
N ALA A 24 12.86 0.75 -0.25
CA ALA A 24 14.15 0.10 -0.33
C ALA A 24 15.13 0.87 -1.24
N SER A 25 14.66 1.33 -2.41
CA SER A 25 15.49 2.08 -3.37
C SER A 25 16.03 3.40 -2.79
N LEU A 26 15.24 4.07 -1.93
CA LEU A 26 15.61 5.35 -1.34
C LEU A 26 16.22 5.23 0.06
N LYS A 27 16.58 4.01 0.50
CA LYS A 27 17.12 3.78 1.84
C LYS A 27 18.39 4.59 2.12
N GLY A 28 19.22 4.82 1.09
CA GLY A 28 20.45 5.60 1.19
C GLY A 28 20.24 7.06 1.58
N SER A 29 19.08 7.65 1.26
CA SER A 29 18.72 9.02 1.61
C SER A 29 17.69 9.11 2.74
N GLY A 30 17.37 7.98 3.39
CA GLY A 30 16.30 7.92 4.38
C GLY A 30 14.90 8.08 3.78
N GLY A 31 14.73 7.80 2.48
CA GLY A 31 13.46 7.98 1.77
C GLY A 31 13.23 9.39 1.24
N ASP A 32 14.17 10.32 1.42
CA ASP A 32 13.99 11.73 1.09
C ASP A 32 14.76 12.12 -0.18
N LEU A 33 14.12 12.89 -1.05
CA LEU A 33 14.73 13.45 -2.25
C LEU A 33 15.43 14.79 -1.99
N MET A 34 15.08 15.50 -0.92
CA MET A 34 15.62 16.83 -0.66
C MET A 34 17.14 16.90 -0.49
N PRO A 35 17.88 15.87 -0.04
CA PRO A 35 19.35 15.88 -0.10
C PRO A 35 19.90 16.15 -1.50
N TYR A 36 19.24 15.68 -2.56
CA TYR A 36 19.67 15.82 -3.95
C TYR A 36 19.21 17.13 -4.61
N PHE A 37 18.29 17.87 -4.00
CA PHE A 37 17.91 19.19 -4.50
C PHE A 37 19.08 20.17 -4.34
N SER A 38 19.60 20.70 -5.46
CA SER A 38 20.70 21.67 -5.43
C SER A 38 20.23 23.03 -4.92
N GLU A 39 20.92 23.57 -3.91
CA GLU A 39 20.67 24.92 -3.39
C GLU A 39 20.82 25.99 -4.48
N GLN A 40 21.77 25.80 -5.41
CA GLN A 40 22.00 26.73 -6.52
C GLN A 40 20.79 26.82 -7.47
N ARG A 41 19.97 25.77 -7.54
CA ARG A 41 18.78 25.72 -8.39
C ARG A 41 17.71 26.69 -7.87
N ASN A 42 17.45 26.65 -6.57
CA ASN A 42 16.55 27.57 -5.90
C ASN A 42 16.79 27.54 -4.38
N PRO A 43 17.48 28.55 -3.81
CA PRO A 43 17.77 28.59 -2.38
C PRO A 43 16.51 28.61 -1.50
N GLY A 44 15.43 29.23 -1.98
CA GLY A 44 14.16 29.31 -1.28
C GLY A 44 13.53 27.93 -1.08
N VAL A 45 13.52 27.09 -2.13
CA VAL A 45 13.06 25.70 -2.02
C VAL A 45 13.91 24.91 -1.04
N LYS A 46 15.23 25.01 -1.13
CA LYS A 46 16.14 24.28 -0.23
C LYS A 46 15.95 24.69 1.24
N ALA A 47 15.65 25.96 1.50
CA ALA A 47 15.45 26.47 2.86
C ALA A 47 14.06 26.14 3.44
N LYS A 48 13.03 26.05 2.59
CA LYS A 48 11.63 25.92 3.02
C LYS A 48 11.08 24.50 2.96
N VAL A 49 11.63 23.62 2.12
CA VAL A 49 11.18 22.22 2.04
C VAL A 49 11.97 21.36 3.02
N LEU A 50 11.26 20.74 3.95
CA LEU A 50 11.83 19.87 4.98
C LEU A 50 12.07 18.44 4.48
N SER A 51 11.17 17.91 3.65
CA SER A 51 11.29 16.59 3.05
C SER A 51 10.42 16.46 1.81
N ALA A 52 10.81 15.58 0.90
CA ALA A 52 10.03 15.15 -0.26
C ALA A 52 10.15 13.63 -0.37
N ILE A 53 9.13 12.91 0.11
CA ILE A 53 9.15 11.46 0.27
C ILE A 53 8.28 10.81 -0.82
N PRO A 54 8.86 10.05 -1.77
CA PRO A 54 8.12 9.33 -2.78
C PRO A 54 7.34 8.14 -2.19
N SER A 55 6.17 7.88 -2.77
CA SER A 55 5.29 6.78 -2.39
C SER A 55 4.34 6.44 -3.54
N VAL A 56 3.42 5.51 -3.28
CA VAL A 56 2.23 5.31 -4.12
C VAL A 56 0.97 5.60 -3.32
N GLU A 57 -0.10 5.96 -4.03
CA GLU A 57 -1.43 6.19 -3.45
C GLU A 57 -2.51 5.67 -4.39
N LEU A 58 -3.56 5.04 -3.84
CA LEU A 58 -4.75 4.68 -4.61
C LEU A 58 -5.67 5.89 -4.76
N ARG A 59 -5.93 6.30 -6.01
CA ARG A 59 -6.91 7.34 -6.35
C ARG A 59 -7.92 6.77 -7.33
N ASP A 60 -9.19 6.78 -6.93
CA ASP A 60 -10.30 6.25 -7.73
C ASP A 60 -10.10 4.81 -8.25
N GLY A 61 -9.33 4.00 -7.51
CA GLY A 61 -9.02 2.60 -7.86
C GLY A 61 -7.77 2.42 -8.72
N GLU A 62 -7.13 3.51 -9.14
CA GLU A 62 -5.87 3.52 -9.87
C GLU A 62 -4.70 3.77 -8.91
N LEU A 63 -3.62 2.99 -9.03
CA LEU A 63 -2.40 3.22 -8.28
C LEU A 63 -1.55 4.29 -8.95
N MET A 64 -1.31 5.38 -8.22
CA MET A 64 -0.59 6.55 -8.72
C MET A 64 0.71 6.74 -7.97
N GLY A 65 1.75 7.22 -8.66
CA GLY A 65 2.96 7.75 -8.02
C GLY A 65 2.63 9.02 -7.23
N CYS A 66 3.14 9.11 -6.00
CA CYS A 66 2.89 10.23 -5.10
C CYS A 66 4.19 10.73 -4.47
N THR A 67 4.22 11.98 -4.03
CA THR A 67 5.31 12.50 -3.20
C THR A 67 4.74 13.37 -2.10
N THR A 68 4.99 12.97 -0.86
CA THR A 68 4.61 13.77 0.31
C THR A 68 5.68 14.80 0.60
N VAL A 69 5.34 16.07 0.39
CA VAL A 69 6.24 17.20 0.65
C VAL A 69 5.87 17.85 1.98
N ARG A 70 6.85 17.98 2.88
CA ARG A 70 6.69 18.73 4.13
C ARG A 70 7.38 20.08 4.02
N LEU A 71 6.65 21.13 4.33
CA LEU A 71 7.13 22.50 4.26
C LEU A 71 7.34 23.08 5.65
N LYS A 72 8.40 23.86 5.81
CA LYS A 72 8.60 24.77 6.95
C LYS A 72 7.77 26.03 6.78
N GLU A 73 7.70 26.53 5.55
CA GLU A 73 7.00 27.75 5.15
C GLU A 73 6.36 27.57 3.77
N PRO A 74 5.29 28.30 3.44
CA PRO A 74 4.69 28.25 2.10
C PRO A 74 5.70 28.60 0.99
N LEU A 75 5.60 27.87 -0.12
CA LEU A 75 6.34 28.18 -1.34
C LEU A 75 5.57 29.22 -2.16
N ASN A 76 6.29 30.19 -2.73
CA ASN A 76 5.73 31.06 -3.77
C ASN A 76 5.69 30.34 -5.13
N ASP A 77 5.11 30.97 -6.15
CA ASP A 77 4.93 30.35 -7.47
C ASP A 77 6.26 29.92 -8.13
N VAL A 78 7.31 30.72 -7.97
CA VAL A 78 8.65 30.43 -8.54
C VAL A 78 9.27 29.23 -7.83
N GLU A 79 9.16 29.17 -6.50
CA GLU A 79 9.62 28.05 -5.67
C GLU A 79 8.83 26.77 -5.95
N MET A 80 7.51 26.87 -6.04
CA MET A 80 6.63 25.73 -6.35
C MET A 80 6.96 25.15 -7.73
N LYS A 81 7.11 26.01 -8.75
CA LYS A 81 7.50 25.58 -10.09
C LYS A 81 8.87 24.90 -10.10
N ALA A 82 9.84 25.47 -9.39
CA ALA A 82 11.17 24.86 -9.27
C ALA A 82 11.12 23.49 -8.57
N LEU A 83 10.26 23.31 -7.55
CA LEU A 83 10.07 22.01 -6.92
C LEU A 83 9.39 21.01 -7.86
N GLN A 84 8.34 21.42 -8.59
CA GLN A 84 7.66 20.55 -9.57
C GLN A 84 8.60 20.11 -10.70
N GLU A 85 9.41 21.02 -11.25
CA GLU A 85 10.40 20.67 -12.27
C GLU A 85 11.45 19.69 -11.75
N TYR A 86 11.82 19.80 -10.47
CA TYR A 86 12.74 18.86 -9.84
C TYR A 86 12.09 17.48 -9.70
N LEU A 87 10.90 17.41 -9.11
CA LEU A 87 10.16 16.16 -8.95
C LEU A 87 9.86 15.50 -10.30
N ARG A 88 9.55 16.30 -11.34
CA ARG A 88 9.36 15.80 -12.71
C ARG A 88 10.60 15.03 -13.20
N GLY A 89 11.78 15.61 -13.01
CA GLY A 89 13.04 14.96 -13.35
C GLY A 89 13.23 13.65 -12.58
N GLN A 90 13.00 13.69 -11.26
CA GLN A 90 13.12 12.52 -10.39
C GLN A 90 12.16 11.37 -10.76
N PHE A 91 10.92 11.68 -11.17
CA PHE A 91 9.98 10.67 -11.62
C PHE A 91 10.35 10.12 -13.01
N SER A 92 10.95 10.95 -13.87
CA SER A 92 11.40 10.55 -15.20
C SER A 92 12.60 9.62 -15.18
N ASP A 93 13.50 9.73 -14.20
CA ASP A 93 14.74 8.95 -14.13
C ASP A 93 14.69 7.80 -13.10
N GLY A 94 13.55 7.61 -12.44
CA GLY A 94 13.39 6.60 -11.38
C GLY A 94 14.23 6.90 -10.14
N TRP A 95 14.25 8.17 -9.74
CA TRP A 95 14.99 8.72 -8.60
C TRP A 95 16.51 8.52 -8.70
N GLY A 96 17.05 8.58 -9.92
CA GLY A 96 18.49 8.52 -10.20
C GLY A 96 19.10 7.11 -10.23
N GLU A 97 18.33 6.06 -9.94
CA GLU A 97 18.79 4.67 -9.98
C GLU A 97 18.04 3.81 -11.01
N GLY A 98 17.21 4.43 -11.85
CA GLY A 98 16.41 3.71 -12.83
C GLY A 98 15.51 2.68 -12.13
N PHE A 99 14.66 3.13 -11.20
CA PHE A 99 13.75 2.28 -10.42
C PHE A 99 13.04 1.20 -11.26
N GLU A 100 12.68 1.52 -12.50
CA GLU A 100 12.07 0.60 -13.47
C GLU A 100 12.92 -0.64 -13.80
N GLN A 101 14.22 -0.61 -13.57
CA GLN A 101 15.14 -1.72 -13.81
C GLN A 101 15.17 -2.72 -12.64
N TRP A 102 14.53 -2.38 -11.52
CA TRP A 102 14.56 -3.19 -10.32
C TRP A 102 13.41 -4.20 -10.31
N GLU A 103 13.78 -5.46 -10.08
CA GLU A 103 12.82 -6.56 -9.99
C GLU A 103 12.01 -6.46 -8.69
N ILE A 104 10.70 -6.30 -8.83
CA ILE A 104 9.76 -6.40 -7.71
C ILE A 104 9.12 -7.78 -7.78
N TYR A 105 9.60 -8.70 -6.93
CA TYR A 105 9.05 -10.04 -6.86
C TYR A 105 7.67 -10.04 -6.19
N THR A 106 6.70 -10.62 -6.88
CA THR A 106 5.31 -10.77 -6.44
C THR A 106 4.88 -12.24 -6.56
N GLU A 107 3.72 -12.59 -6.00
CA GLU A 107 3.18 -13.94 -6.12
C GLU A 107 2.82 -14.31 -7.58
N ASP A 108 2.52 -13.30 -8.40
CA ASP A 108 2.08 -13.45 -9.80
C ASP A 108 3.25 -13.32 -10.80
N GLY A 109 4.48 -13.07 -10.31
CA GLY A 109 5.67 -12.94 -11.15
C GLY A 109 6.56 -11.76 -10.75
N THR A 110 7.37 -11.29 -11.68
CA THR A 110 8.27 -10.15 -11.49
C THR A 110 7.68 -8.92 -12.15
N LEU A 111 7.53 -7.84 -11.38
CA LEU A 111 7.12 -6.53 -11.89
C LEU A 111 8.33 -5.63 -12.08
N TYR A 112 8.26 -4.81 -13.12
CA TYR A 112 9.13 -3.67 -13.38
C TYR A 112 8.22 -2.45 -13.49
N VAL A 113 8.41 -1.46 -12.64
CA VAL A 113 7.48 -0.33 -12.50
C VAL A 113 8.20 0.96 -12.84
N HIS A 114 7.66 1.71 -13.80
CA HIS A 114 8.07 3.08 -14.08
C HIS A 114 6.93 4.03 -13.71
N PHE A 115 7.27 5.23 -13.26
CA PHE A 115 6.30 6.27 -12.88
C PHE A 115 6.23 7.41 -13.90
N TRP A 116 6.81 7.19 -15.07
CA TRP A 116 6.96 8.20 -16.11
C TRP A 116 6.20 7.82 -17.37
N ASN A 117 5.34 8.71 -17.83
CA ASN A 117 4.76 8.64 -19.17
C ASN A 117 4.75 10.06 -19.74
N GLU A 118 5.43 10.28 -20.86
CA GLU A 118 5.58 11.60 -21.48
C GLU A 118 4.23 12.23 -21.87
N ASP A 119 3.24 11.40 -22.21
CA ASP A 119 1.93 11.85 -22.71
C ASP A 119 0.91 12.14 -21.59
N SER A 120 1.14 11.69 -20.36
CA SER A 120 0.12 11.71 -19.29
C SER A 120 0.60 12.13 -17.90
N PHE A 121 1.84 12.63 -17.77
CA PHE A 121 2.37 13.07 -16.49
C PHE A 121 1.93 14.50 -16.11
N SER A 122 1.28 14.64 -14.95
CA SER A 122 0.88 15.93 -14.39
C SER A 122 1.00 15.94 -12.86
N PHE A 123 1.08 17.13 -12.27
CA PHE A 123 1.08 17.29 -10.81
C PHE A 123 -0.24 17.84 -10.32
N GLU A 124 -0.78 17.21 -9.29
CA GLU A 124 -1.85 17.74 -8.46
C GLU A 124 -1.32 18.00 -7.05
N ALA A 125 -1.35 19.26 -6.61
CA ALA A 125 -0.95 19.61 -5.26
C ALA A 125 -2.16 19.56 -4.32
N VAL A 126 -2.22 18.54 -3.47
CA VAL A 126 -3.26 18.39 -2.45
C VAL A 126 -2.63 18.58 -1.07
N PRO A 127 -3.07 19.56 -0.26
CA PRO A 127 -2.60 19.70 1.11
C PRO A 127 -2.94 18.45 1.92
N VAL A 128 -1.92 17.81 2.50
CA VAL A 128 -2.14 16.72 3.46
C VAL A 128 -2.77 17.32 4.71
N GLN A 129 -4.04 17.03 4.96
CA GLN A 129 -4.65 17.33 6.26
C GLN A 129 -3.89 16.53 7.31
N ALA A 130 -3.35 17.20 8.34
CA ALA A 130 -2.69 16.50 9.43
C ALA A 130 -3.72 15.55 10.06
N ALA A 131 -3.56 14.24 9.83
CA ALA A 131 -4.30 13.25 10.57
C ALA A 131 -3.98 13.50 12.05
N GLU A 132 -5.00 13.83 12.85
CA GLU A 132 -4.86 13.81 14.29
C GLU A 132 -4.28 12.45 14.70
N PRO A 133 -3.37 12.37 15.69
CA PRO A 133 -2.86 11.10 16.17
C PRO A 133 -4.05 10.27 16.60
N THR A 134 -4.39 9.26 15.80
CA THR A 134 -5.54 8.38 16.04
C THR A 134 -5.33 7.72 17.38
N LYS A 135 -6.03 8.23 18.40
CA LYS A 135 -6.40 7.45 19.57
C LYS A 135 -6.97 6.15 19.05
N GLU A 136 -6.41 5.03 19.50
CA GLU A 136 -6.99 3.70 19.29
C GLU A 136 -8.52 3.76 19.45
N PRO A 137 -9.30 3.50 18.39
CA PRO A 137 -10.72 3.30 18.53
C PRO A 137 -11.01 1.80 18.38
N SER A 138 -11.31 1.18 19.51
CA SER A 138 -12.29 0.09 19.69
C SER A 138 -12.78 -0.66 18.43
N VAL A 139 -12.52 -1.97 18.41
CA VAL A 139 -13.28 -3.03 17.67
C VAL A 139 -14.79 -2.69 17.59
N PRO A 140 -15.58 -2.93 16.49
CA PRO A 140 -15.39 -3.82 15.32
C PRO A 140 -15.87 -3.30 13.93
N LYS A 141 -15.50 -4.01 12.84
CA LYS A 141 -16.43 -4.52 11.78
C LYS A 141 -15.66 -5.44 10.83
N ARG A 142 -15.94 -6.75 10.90
CA ARG A 142 -15.47 -7.72 9.90
C ARG A 142 -16.06 -7.35 8.55
N PRO A 143 -15.27 -6.88 7.57
CA PRO A 143 -15.84 -6.50 6.28
C PRO A 143 -16.30 -7.75 5.53
N LYS A 144 -17.38 -7.64 4.74
CA LYS A 144 -17.95 -8.76 3.98
C LYS A 144 -17.14 -9.02 2.72
N MET A 145 -16.71 -10.26 2.54
CA MET A 145 -15.93 -10.74 1.41
C MET A 145 -16.68 -11.86 0.68
N LYS A 146 -16.97 -11.66 -0.60
CA LYS A 146 -17.60 -12.67 -1.46
C LYS A 146 -16.53 -13.64 -1.96
N LEU A 147 -16.70 -14.93 -1.68
CA LEU A 147 -15.79 -16.01 -2.11
C LEU A 147 -16.37 -16.89 -3.23
N ALA A 148 -17.63 -16.68 -3.62
CA ALA A 148 -18.30 -17.52 -4.61
C ALA A 148 -17.68 -17.36 -6.01
N GLY A 149 -17.28 -18.47 -6.64
CA GLY A 149 -16.74 -18.52 -8.00
C GLY A 149 -15.28 -18.11 -8.16
N MET A 150 -14.53 -17.96 -7.06
CA MET A 150 -13.12 -17.55 -7.05
C MET A 150 -12.17 -18.74 -6.89
N ASP A 151 -10.91 -18.56 -7.31
CA ASP A 151 -9.85 -19.56 -7.10
C ASP A 151 -9.71 -19.88 -5.61
N GLY A 152 -9.64 -21.17 -5.29
CA GLY A 152 -9.54 -21.69 -3.94
C GLY A 152 -8.11 -21.64 -3.39
N ASN A 153 -7.22 -20.85 -3.99
CA ASN A 153 -5.86 -20.68 -3.47
C ASN A 153 -5.86 -19.75 -2.25
N ILE A 154 -5.21 -20.19 -1.16
CA ILE A 154 -5.21 -19.45 0.11
C ILE A 154 -4.52 -18.09 0.00
N PHE A 155 -3.50 -17.98 -0.85
CA PHE A 155 -2.77 -16.72 -1.07
C PHE A 155 -3.68 -15.69 -1.74
N PHE A 156 -4.48 -16.10 -2.72
CA PHE A 156 -5.49 -15.25 -3.35
C PHE A 156 -6.55 -14.76 -2.34
N ILE A 157 -7.05 -15.68 -1.50
CA ILE A 157 -8.04 -15.37 -0.45
C ILE A 157 -7.43 -14.42 0.60
N LEU A 158 -6.17 -14.64 0.98
CA LEU A 158 -5.43 -13.79 1.90
C LEU A 158 -5.23 -12.39 1.33
N GLY A 159 -4.79 -12.27 0.08
CA GLY A 159 -4.58 -10.99 -0.60
C GLY A 159 -5.86 -10.15 -0.65
N LYS A 160 -6.99 -10.78 -1.03
CA LYS A 160 -8.31 -10.14 -1.00
C LYS A 160 -8.72 -9.69 0.40
N ALA A 161 -8.54 -10.53 1.41
CA ALA A 161 -8.90 -10.20 2.79
C ALA A 161 -8.04 -9.07 3.35
N SER A 162 -6.74 -9.08 3.06
CA SER A 162 -5.78 -8.03 3.45
C SER A 162 -6.15 -6.69 2.81
N GLN A 163 -6.42 -6.68 1.50
CA GLN A 163 -6.84 -5.49 0.77
C GLN A 163 -8.18 -4.93 1.30
N LEU A 164 -9.12 -5.81 1.63
CA LEU A 164 -10.42 -5.44 2.18
C LEU A 164 -10.31 -4.80 3.57
N LEU A 165 -9.45 -5.33 4.44
CA LEU A 165 -9.16 -4.76 5.75
C LEU A 165 -8.48 -3.39 5.62
N LYS A 166 -7.47 -3.26 4.74
CA LYS A 166 -6.80 -1.98 4.44
C LYS A 166 -7.79 -0.91 3.95
N ARG A 167 -8.65 -1.25 2.98
CA ARG A 167 -9.72 -0.35 2.49
C ARG A 167 -10.75 0.04 3.54
N SER A 168 -10.89 -0.78 4.59
CA SER A 168 -11.78 -0.51 5.72
C SER A 168 -11.10 0.28 6.85
N GLY A 169 -9.88 0.78 6.63
CA GLY A 169 -9.10 1.50 7.64
C GLY A 169 -8.49 0.60 8.72
N GLN A 170 -8.31 -0.70 8.44
CA GLN A 170 -7.77 -1.70 9.37
C GLN A 170 -6.43 -2.30 8.89
N PRO A 171 -5.39 -1.50 8.58
CA PRO A 171 -4.13 -1.99 8.02
C PRO A 171 -3.32 -2.86 9.01
N GLU A 172 -3.39 -2.58 10.32
CA GLU A 172 -2.71 -3.38 11.34
C GLU A 172 -3.27 -4.80 11.43
N GLN A 173 -4.60 -4.94 11.35
CA GLN A 173 -5.27 -6.23 11.31
C GLN A 173 -4.97 -7.00 10.03
N ALA A 174 -4.84 -6.30 8.89
CA ALA A 174 -4.44 -6.92 7.63
C ALA A 174 -3.05 -7.57 7.75
N LYS A 175 -2.11 -6.87 8.38
CA LYS A 175 -0.76 -7.37 8.66
C LYS A 175 -0.76 -8.53 9.64
N GLU A 176 -1.47 -8.41 10.76
CA GLU A 176 -1.59 -9.47 11.77
C GLU A 176 -2.22 -10.74 11.18
N MET A 177 -3.30 -10.59 10.40
CA MET A 177 -3.95 -11.70 9.70
C MET A 177 -2.96 -12.40 8.76
N ALA A 178 -2.22 -11.65 7.94
CA ALA A 178 -1.23 -12.21 7.01
C ALA A 178 -0.15 -12.99 7.76
N ASP A 179 0.43 -12.42 8.80
CA ASP A 179 1.45 -13.08 9.63
C ASP A 179 0.93 -14.39 10.24
N ARG A 180 -0.31 -14.40 10.73
CA ARG A 180 -0.95 -15.60 11.29
C ARG A 180 -1.20 -16.67 10.21
N VAL A 181 -1.62 -16.28 9.01
CA VAL A 181 -1.83 -17.19 7.89
C VAL A 181 -0.51 -17.82 7.43
N TYR A 182 0.55 -17.03 7.24
CA TYR A 182 1.88 -17.55 6.87
C TYR A 182 2.44 -18.54 7.90
N ARG A 183 2.13 -18.36 9.19
CA ARG A 183 2.54 -19.29 10.27
C ARG A 183 1.65 -20.53 10.41
N SER A 184 0.48 -20.56 9.78
CA SER A 184 -0.50 -21.64 9.97
C SER A 184 -0.10 -22.95 9.30
N GLY A 185 0.60 -22.86 8.16
CA GLY A 185 1.12 -23.99 7.38
C GLY A 185 0.06 -24.95 6.80
N ASP A 186 -1.23 -24.65 6.99
CA ASP A 186 -2.35 -25.52 6.61
C ASP A 186 -3.50 -24.69 6.04
N TYR A 187 -4.03 -25.13 4.91
CA TYR A 187 -5.09 -24.43 4.17
C TYR A 187 -6.35 -24.20 5.02
N GLY A 188 -6.78 -25.20 5.79
CA GLY A 188 -7.98 -25.11 6.64
C GLY A 188 -7.80 -24.14 7.81
N LYS A 189 -6.63 -24.16 8.45
CA LYS A 189 -6.27 -23.20 9.50
C LYS A 189 -6.18 -21.78 8.96
N ALA A 190 -5.58 -21.60 7.79
CA ALA A 190 -5.48 -20.30 7.15
C ALA A 190 -6.86 -19.71 6.83
N LEU A 191 -7.79 -20.51 6.29
CA LEU A 191 -9.19 -20.08 6.09
C LEU A 191 -9.88 -19.69 7.40
N SER A 192 -9.66 -20.48 8.46
CA SER A 192 -10.20 -20.16 9.79
C SER A 192 -9.69 -18.81 10.29
N ILE A 193 -8.38 -18.56 10.18
CA ILE A 193 -7.77 -17.29 10.57
C ILE A 193 -8.36 -16.14 9.76
N ILE A 194 -8.46 -16.26 8.44
CA ILE A 194 -9.03 -15.22 7.58
C ILE A 194 -10.48 -14.91 7.98
N SER A 195 -11.28 -15.95 8.30
CA SER A 195 -12.67 -15.79 8.75
C SER A 195 -12.82 -15.10 10.12
N GLU A 196 -11.73 -14.97 10.89
CA GLU A 196 -11.72 -14.18 12.13
C GLU A 196 -11.68 -12.67 11.87
N TYR A 197 -11.17 -12.24 10.70
CA TYR A 197 -11.00 -10.83 10.34
C TYR A 197 -12.01 -10.36 9.27
N VAL A 198 -12.42 -11.24 8.35
CA VAL A 198 -13.40 -10.92 7.29
C VAL A 198 -14.61 -11.85 7.34
N GLU A 199 -15.80 -11.33 7.07
CA GLU A 199 -17.02 -12.14 6.95
C GLU A 199 -17.06 -12.79 5.57
N THR A 200 -17.08 -14.12 5.51
CA THR A 200 -17.15 -14.87 4.24
C THR A 200 -18.40 -15.74 4.19
N GLU A 201 -18.91 -16.01 2.98
CA GLU A 201 -20.07 -16.90 2.77
C GLU A 201 -19.80 -18.37 3.11
N LEU A 202 -18.53 -18.73 3.34
CA LEU A 202 -18.08 -20.06 3.78
C LEU A 202 -17.98 -20.18 5.30
N SER A 203 -18.55 -19.24 6.07
CA SER A 203 -18.53 -19.26 7.54
C SER A 203 -19.08 -20.60 8.06
N VAL A 204 -18.16 -21.51 8.42
CA VAL A 204 -18.50 -22.74 9.11
C VAL A 204 -19.01 -22.31 10.48
N LYS A 205 -20.32 -22.38 10.68
CA LYS A 205 -20.91 -22.29 12.02
C LYS A 205 -20.12 -23.21 12.94
N PRO A 206 -19.58 -22.72 14.08
CA PRO A 206 -18.93 -23.61 15.03
C PRO A 206 -19.94 -24.69 15.44
N PRO A 207 -19.54 -25.98 15.51
CA PRO A 207 -20.47 -27.01 15.91
C PRO A 207 -20.97 -26.69 17.31
N ALA A 208 -22.30 -26.53 17.42
CA ALA A 208 -22.98 -26.37 18.68
C ALA A 208 -22.53 -27.49 19.61
N ARG A 209 -21.85 -27.16 20.71
CA ARG A 209 -21.54 -28.11 21.77
C ARG A 209 -22.86 -28.65 22.28
N SER A 210 -23.23 -29.85 21.85
CA SER A 210 -24.33 -30.63 22.39
C SER A 210 -24.05 -30.83 23.88
N ARG A 211 -24.80 -30.10 24.70
CA ARG A 211 -24.81 -30.24 26.16
C ARG A 211 -25.28 -31.66 26.46
N LYS A 212 -24.34 -32.52 26.84
CA LYS A 212 -24.64 -33.87 27.30
C LYS A 212 -25.25 -33.74 28.69
N GLU A 213 -26.58 -33.74 28.75
CA GLU A 213 -27.29 -34.08 29.99
C GLU A 213 -26.86 -35.49 30.39
N ARG A 214 -26.25 -35.59 31.57
CA ARG A 214 -26.30 -36.78 32.41
C ARG A 214 -26.51 -36.29 33.82
N GLY A 215 -27.76 -36.29 34.24
CA GLY A 215 -28.06 -36.44 35.65
C GLY A 215 -27.56 -37.79 36.12
N ASP A 216 -27.15 -37.85 37.38
CA ASP A 216 -27.75 -38.84 38.25
C ASP A 216 -27.72 -38.32 39.69
N ALA A 217 -28.87 -38.46 40.34
CA ALA A 217 -29.11 -38.12 41.71
C ALA A 217 -29.46 -39.42 42.42
N ARG A 218 -28.63 -39.81 43.39
CA ARG A 218 -29.00 -40.31 44.73
C ARG A 218 -27.81 -40.98 45.41
#